data_AF-A0A920UNB6-F1
#
_entry.id   AF-A0A920UNB6-F1
#
_cell.length_a   1.000
_cell.length_b   1.000
_cell.length_c   1.000
_cell.angle_alpha   90.00
_cell.angle_beta   90.00
_cell.angle_gamma   90.00
#
_symmetry.space_group_name_H-M   'P 1'
#
loop_
_entity.id
_entity.type
_entity.pdbx_description
1 polymer ?
#
loop_
_entity_poly.entity_id
_entity_poly.type
_entity_poly.pdbx_seq_one_letter_code
_entity_poly.pdbx_strand_id
1 'polypeptide(L)'
;MDEARPWLRSYPEGVPAEIDPAQYASLKELLERSFREHAALTAFSNFGAELTYAEVDRLSRQFAAYLQSGTGLKPGIEWLS
;
A
#
# COMPACT_ATOMS: atom_id res chain seq x y z
N MET A 1 -28.62 12.43 -17.20
CA MET A 1 -27.72 12.91 -16.14
C MET A 1 -27.69 11.83 -15.07
N ASP A 2 -26.73 10.91 -15.20
CA ASP A 2 -26.30 10.05 -14.10
C ASP A 2 -24.80 10.34 -13.95
N GLU A 3 -24.50 11.46 -13.31
CA GLU A 3 -23.14 12.00 -13.21
C GLU A 3 -22.57 11.79 -11.80
N ALA A 4 -22.93 10.67 -11.16
CA ALA A 4 -22.41 10.35 -9.84
C ALA A 4 -20.91 9.96 -9.90
N ARG A 5 -20.43 9.44 -11.04
CA ARG A 5 -19.05 8.92 -11.19
C ARG A 5 -18.45 9.14 -12.61
N PRO A 6 -18.25 10.39 -13.06
CA PRO A 6 -17.76 10.69 -14.42
C PRO A 6 -16.37 10.11 -14.72
N TRP A 7 -15.54 9.86 -13.70
CA TRP A 7 -14.19 9.27 -13.84
C TRP A 7 -14.18 7.82 -14.33
N LEU A 8 -15.30 7.07 -14.22
CA LEU A 8 -15.37 5.69 -14.72
C LEU A 8 -15.16 5.61 -16.23
N ARG A 9 -15.39 6.69 -16.98
CA ARG A 9 -15.08 6.77 -18.42
C ARG A 9 -13.60 6.72 -18.71
N SER A 10 -12.76 7.04 -17.73
CA SER A 10 -11.30 7.02 -17.84
C SER A 10 -10.71 5.67 -17.42
N TYR A 11 -11.53 4.71 -16.97
CA TYR A 11 -11.03 3.39 -16.58
C TYR A 11 -10.67 2.59 -17.84
N PRO A 12 -9.47 1.95 -17.87
CA PRO A 12 -9.13 1.03 -18.94
C PRO A 12 -10.14 -0.13 -19.05
N GLU A 13 -10.28 -0.67 -20.25
CA GLU A 13 -11.12 -1.83 -20.50
C GLU A 13 -10.68 -3.01 -19.61
N GLY A 14 -11.64 -3.62 -18.92
CA GLY A 14 -11.39 -4.73 -17.98
C GLY A 14 -11.15 -4.32 -16.53
N VAL A 15 -11.08 -3.01 -16.19
CA VAL A 15 -10.99 -2.55 -14.79
C VAL A 15 -12.40 -2.42 -14.19
N PRO A 16 -12.75 -3.17 -13.13
CA PRO A 16 -14.06 -3.08 -12.51
C PRO A 16 -14.35 -1.71 -11.89
N ALA A 17 -15.61 -1.27 -11.98
CA ALA A 17 -16.06 -0.02 -11.36
C ALA A 17 -16.24 -0.12 -9.83
N GLU A 18 -16.31 -1.34 -9.30
CA GLU A 18 -16.45 -1.65 -7.88
C GLU A 18 -15.32 -2.61 -7.46
N ILE A 19 -14.77 -2.39 -6.27
CA ILE A 19 -13.78 -3.27 -5.67
C ILE A 19 -14.51 -4.22 -4.72
N ASP A 20 -14.18 -5.52 -4.77
CA ASP A 20 -14.60 -6.47 -3.75
C ASP A 20 -13.55 -6.54 -2.64
N PRO A 21 -13.80 -5.93 -1.46
CA PRO A 21 -12.85 -5.92 -0.37
C PRO A 21 -12.74 -7.29 0.33
N ALA A 22 -13.69 -8.21 0.11
CA ALA A 22 -13.67 -9.53 0.75
C ALA A 22 -12.55 -10.43 0.23
N GLN A 23 -11.88 -10.05 -0.86
CA GLN A 23 -10.73 -10.77 -1.41
C GLN A 23 -9.52 -10.82 -0.47
N TYR A 24 -9.42 -9.88 0.47
CA TYR A 24 -8.33 -9.79 1.44
C TYR A 24 -8.89 -9.52 2.83
N ALA A 25 -8.43 -10.25 3.85
CA ALA A 25 -8.88 -10.04 5.22
C ALA A 25 -8.39 -8.71 5.81
N SER A 26 -7.33 -8.12 5.23
CA SER A 26 -6.83 -6.79 5.61
C SER A 26 -5.96 -6.15 4.54
N LEU A 27 -5.77 -4.83 4.63
CA LEU A 27 -4.79 -4.11 3.82
C LEU A 27 -3.36 -4.67 4.02
N LYS A 28 -3.04 -5.11 5.24
CA LYS A 28 -1.75 -5.76 5.54
C LYS A 28 -1.56 -7.02 4.69
N GLU A 29 -2.58 -7.87 4.60
CA GLU A 29 -2.51 -9.11 3.82
C GLU A 29 -2.33 -8.82 2.32
N LEU A 30 -3.06 -7.85 1.78
CA LEU A 30 -2.89 -7.39 0.39
C LEU A 30 -1.44 -6.98 0.12
N LEU A 31 -0.84 -6.18 1.03
CA LEU A 31 0.54 -5.73 0.90
C LEU A 31 1.54 -6.90 1.00
N GLU A 32 1.40 -7.78 1.99
CA GLU A 32 2.28 -8.94 2.15
C GLU A 32 2.23 -9.90 0.97
N ARG A 33 1.07 -10.06 0.34
CA ARG A 33 0.94 -10.82 -0.90
C ARG A 33 1.65 -10.12 -2.06
N SER A 34 1.42 -8.83 -2.23
CA SER A 34 2.05 -8.03 -3.28
C SER A 34 3.58 -8.05 -3.19
N PHE A 35 4.12 -7.92 -1.96
CA PHE A 35 5.57 -7.98 -1.73
C PHE A 35 6.19 -9.32 -2.11
N ARG A 36 5.44 -10.42 -1.99
CA ARG A 36 5.91 -11.77 -2.37
C ARG A 36 5.78 -12.01 -3.87
N GLU A 37 4.61 -11.73 -4.45
CA GLU A 37 4.33 -12.04 -5.86
C GLU A 37 5.10 -11.15 -6.83
N HIS A 38 5.39 -9.90 -6.43
CA HIS A 38 6.01 -8.89 -7.28
C HIS A 38 7.37 -8.42 -6.76
N ALA A 39 8.05 -9.22 -5.93
CA ALA A 39 9.27 -8.86 -5.21
C ALA A 39 10.33 -8.14 -6.05
N ALA A 40 10.55 -8.58 -7.29
CA ALA A 40 11.56 -8.04 -8.20
C ALA A 40 11.10 -6.82 -9.04
N LEU A 41 9.81 -6.47 -9.01
CA LEU A 41 9.29 -5.32 -9.75
C LEU A 41 9.55 -4.02 -8.98
N THR A 42 9.72 -2.91 -9.71
CA THR A 42 9.78 -1.57 -9.12
C THR A 42 8.40 -1.17 -8.58
N ALA A 43 8.31 -0.87 -7.29
CA ALA A 43 7.10 -0.42 -6.61
C ALA A 43 6.98 1.12 -6.57
N PHE A 44 8.11 1.81 -6.39
CA PHE A 44 8.17 3.27 -6.37
C PHE A 44 9.33 3.77 -7.23
N SER A 45 9.11 4.88 -7.93
CA SER A 45 10.14 5.59 -8.69
C SER A 45 10.03 7.09 -8.44
N ASN A 46 11.15 7.74 -8.11
CA ASN A 46 11.21 9.18 -7.86
C ASN A 46 12.60 9.73 -8.17
N PHE A 47 12.68 10.78 -9.01
CA PHE A 47 13.94 11.44 -9.41
C PHE A 47 15.10 10.48 -9.75
N GLY A 48 14.81 9.40 -10.49
CA GLY A 48 15.81 8.41 -10.90
C GLY A 48 16.22 7.41 -9.82
N ALA A 49 15.66 7.50 -8.62
CA ALA A 49 15.73 6.45 -7.61
C ALA A 49 14.51 5.54 -7.73
N GLU A 50 14.75 4.24 -7.55
CA GLU A 50 13.71 3.21 -7.59
C GLU A 50 13.77 2.36 -6.33
N LEU A 51 12.61 1.88 -5.89
CA LEU A 51 12.49 0.88 -4.83
C LEU A 51 11.64 -0.26 -5.35
N THR A 52 12.18 -1.47 -5.28
CA THR A 52 11.47 -2.71 -5.57
C THR A 52 10.50 -3.08 -4.44
N TYR A 53 9.51 -3.92 -4.74
CA TYR A 53 8.60 -4.45 -3.71
C TYR A 53 9.35 -5.12 -2.54
N ALA A 54 10.43 -5.86 -2.83
CA ALA A 54 11.25 -6.48 -1.79
C ALA A 54 11.98 -5.46 -0.90
N GLU A 55 12.49 -4.37 -1.49
CA GLU A 55 13.14 -3.30 -0.73
C GLU A 55 12.16 -2.55 0.15
N VAL A 56 10.95 -2.30 -0.35
CA VAL A 56 9.88 -1.68 0.43
C VAL A 56 9.52 -2.55 1.64
N ASP A 57 9.33 -3.86 1.48
CA ASP A 57 9.05 -4.76 2.62
C ASP A 57 10.17 -4.71 3.66
N ARG A 58 11.43 -4.83 3.22
CA ARG A 58 12.60 -4.79 4.11
C ARG A 58 12.69 -3.47 4.87
N LEU A 59 12.58 -2.34 4.18
CA LEU A 59 12.69 -1.01 4.77
C LEU A 59 11.52 -0.74 5.71
N SER A 60 10.31 -1.17 5.36
CA SER A 60 9.11 -1.02 6.19
C SER A 60 9.26 -1.78 7.51
N ARG A 61 9.81 -2.99 7.49
CA ARG A 61 10.10 -3.77 8.71
C ARG A 61 11.14 -3.09 9.60
N GLN A 62 12.21 -2.56 9.00
CA GLN A 62 13.24 -1.82 9.72
C GLN A 62 12.66 -0.56 10.38
N PHE A 63 11.83 0.18 9.64
CA PHE A 63 11.16 1.37 10.16
C PHE A 63 10.19 1.01 11.29
N ALA A 64 9.37 -0.03 11.13
CA ALA A 64 8.47 -0.51 12.18
C ALA A 64 9.22 -0.93 13.46
N ALA A 65 10.34 -1.65 13.32
CA ALA A 65 11.17 -2.02 14.46
C ALA A 65 11.75 -0.78 15.17
N TYR A 66 12.16 0.24 14.42
CA TYR A 66 12.61 1.52 14.98
C TYR A 66 11.50 2.25 15.74
N LEU A 67 10.28 2.30 15.20
CA LEU A 67 9.15 2.92 15.91
C LEU A 67 8.79 2.18 17.22
N GLN A 68 8.92 0.85 17.22
CA GLN A 68 8.59 0.04 18.40
C GLN A 68 9.67 0.11 19.48
N SER A 69 10.94 0.17 19.11
CA SER A 69 12.07 0.09 20.06
C SER A 69 12.76 1.42 20.34
N GLY A 70 12.75 2.36 19.40
CA GLY A 70 13.58 3.56 19.41
C GLY A 70 12.86 4.86 19.77
N THR A 71 11.53 4.90 19.72
CA THR A 71 10.75 6.15 19.88
C THR A 71 9.74 6.13 21.02
N GLY A 72 9.59 5.00 21.74
CA GLY A 72 8.63 4.85 22.85
C GLY A 72 7.16 4.88 22.44
N LEU A 73 6.88 4.72 21.14
CA LEU A 73 5.53 4.85 20.58
C LEU A 73 4.71 3.60 20.84
N LYS A 74 3.44 3.82 21.17
CA LYS A 74 2.47 2.74 21.35
C LYS A 74 1.63 2.56 20.09
N PRO A 75 1.08 1.38 19.84
CA PRO A 75 0.04 1.23 18.82
C PRO A 75 -1.14 2.16 19.13
N GLY A 76 -1.63 2.89 18.12
CA GLY A 76 -2.85 3.69 18.23
C GLY A 76 -2.73 5.04 18.95
N ILE A 77 -1.52 5.59 19.13
CA ILE A 77 -1.39 6.97 19.66
C ILE A 77 -1.96 7.98 18.63
N GLU A 78 -3.02 8.68 19.03
CA GLU A 78 -3.44 9.93 18.43
C GLU A 78 -2.51 11.03 18.93
N TRP A 79 -1.71 11.60 18.03
CA TRP A 79 -0.72 12.62 18.36
C TRP A 79 -1.29 14.01 18.66
N LEU A 80 -2.62 14.17 18.67
CA LEU A 80 -3.33 15.45 18.81
C LEU A 80 -4.54 15.35 19.75
N SER A 81 -4.33 14.91 20.98
CA SER A 81 -5.30 15.04 22.08
C SER A 81 -4.69 15.72 23.29
#